data_AF-A0A6C0JQ36-F1
#
_entry.id   AF-A0A6C0JQ36-F1
#
_cell.length_a   1.000
_cell.length_b   1.000
_cell.length_c   1.000
_cell.angle_alpha   90.00
_cell.angle_beta   90.00
_cell.angle_gamma   90.00
#
_symmetry.space_group_name_H-M   'P 1'
#
loop_
_entity.id
_entity.type
_entity.pdbx_description
1 polymer ?
#
loop_
_entity_poly.entity_id
_entity_poly.type
_entity_poly.pdbx_seq_one_letter_code
_entity_poly.pdbx_strand_id
1 'polypeptide(L)'
;MNFSSYDDDIKVSLKEDFENLKNNFVKETVSNINIYFLYNVNQVCEQYKKVIMPVVEGQLTKDALYSEIIKHRNESGRRFNVNGIYSYNFDVDELFDFIETDDNCFKEYKQVENITFKPSFDYFQHHNSLFVFFTNEKSKNTRRTSHPVKKKTLKNV
;
A
#
# COMPACT_ATOMS: atom_id res chain seq x y z
N MET A 1 -34.73 23.52 26.43
CA MET A 1 -34.93 22.87 25.12
C MET A 1 -33.88 21.78 25.01
N ASN A 2 -34.30 20.51 25.02
CA ASN A 2 -33.40 19.37 24.87
C ASN A 2 -33.02 19.26 23.40
N PHE A 3 -31.80 19.65 23.06
CA PHE A 3 -31.27 19.51 21.70
C PHE A 3 -30.94 18.05 21.35
N SER A 4 -30.86 17.14 22.33
CA SER A 4 -30.47 15.75 22.06
C SER A 4 -31.53 14.93 21.31
N SER A 5 -32.83 15.25 21.42
CA SER A 5 -33.86 14.44 20.73
C SER A 5 -33.86 14.64 19.23
N TYR A 6 -33.51 15.84 18.75
CA TYR A 6 -33.43 16.14 17.32
C TYR A 6 -32.22 15.47 16.67
N ASP A 7 -31.09 15.40 17.39
CA ASP A 7 -29.90 14.70 16.89
C ASP A 7 -30.13 13.19 16.78
N ASP A 8 -30.92 12.61 17.70
CA ASP A 8 -31.28 11.19 17.64
C ASP A 8 -32.22 10.89 16.47
N ASP A 9 -33.23 11.74 16.22
CA ASP A 9 -34.18 11.58 15.10
C ASP A 9 -33.47 11.69 13.72
N ILE A 10 -32.50 12.61 13.59
CA ILE A 10 -31.71 12.77 12.35
C ILE A 10 -30.83 11.53 12.11
N LYS A 11 -30.21 10.99 13.15
CA LYS A 11 -29.38 9.78 13.04
C LYS A 11 -30.20 8.56 12.64
N VAL A 12 -31.41 8.40 13.19
CA VAL A 12 -32.31 7.31 12.83
C VAL A 12 -32.73 7.40 11.37
N SER A 13 -33.14 8.58 10.90
CA SER A 13 -33.49 8.80 9.49
C SER A 13 -32.31 8.52 8.55
N LEU A 14 -31.11 8.97 8.89
CA LEU A 14 -29.91 8.70 8.09
C LEU A 14 -29.59 7.21 8.03
N LYS A 15 -29.73 6.49 9.16
CA LYS A 15 -29.49 5.05 9.20
C LYS A 15 -30.45 4.28 8.29
N GLU A 16 -31.73 4.65 8.27
CA GLU A 16 -32.73 4.07 7.36
C GLU A 16 -32.41 4.33 5.88
N ASP A 17 -32.00 5.55 5.54
CA ASP A 17 -31.57 5.89 4.18
C ASP A 17 -30.33 5.08 3.75
N PHE A 18 -29.38 4.87 4.66
CA PHE A 18 -28.19 4.05 4.43
C PHE A 18 -28.52 2.57 4.24
N GLU A 19 -29.46 2.01 5.01
CA GLU A 19 -29.90 0.61 4.83
C GLU A 19 -30.61 0.42 3.49
N ASN A 20 -31.46 1.37 3.09
CA ASN A 20 -32.11 1.36 1.79
C ASN A 20 -31.10 1.43 0.64
N LEU A 21 -30.04 2.25 0.79
CA LEU A 21 -28.92 2.31 -0.15
C LEU A 21 -28.11 1.02 -0.17
N LYS A 22 -27.83 0.42 0.98
CA LYS A 22 -27.05 -0.83 1.12
C LYS A 22 -27.65 -1.97 0.30
N ASN A 23 -28.98 -2.07 0.26
CA ASN A 23 -29.68 -3.09 -0.54
C ASN A 23 -29.44 -2.97 -2.05
N ASN A 24 -28.95 -1.82 -2.53
CA ASN A 24 -28.63 -1.62 -3.95
C ASN A 24 -27.18 -1.99 -4.29
N PHE A 25 -26.32 -2.24 -3.31
CA PHE A 25 -24.92 -2.59 -3.54
C PHE A 25 -24.69 -4.09 -3.35
N VAL A 26 -24.10 -4.72 -4.36
CA VAL A 26 -23.75 -6.14 -4.30
C VAL A 26 -22.31 -6.28 -3.84
N LYS A 27 -22.07 -7.17 -2.87
CA LYS A 27 -20.71 -7.57 -2.51
C LYS A 27 -20.20 -8.57 -3.53
N GLU A 28 -19.04 -8.27 -4.07
CA GLU A 28 -18.41 -9.07 -5.10
C GLU A 28 -16.96 -9.35 -4.72
N THR A 29 -16.42 -10.46 -5.22
CA THR A 29 -15.01 -10.79 -5.04
C THR A 29 -14.15 -9.79 -5.79
N VAL A 30 -13.10 -9.31 -5.12
CA VAL A 30 -12.17 -8.36 -5.74
C VAL A 30 -11.45 -9.06 -6.88
N SER A 31 -11.55 -8.48 -8.08
CA SER A 31 -10.96 -9.03 -9.32
C SER A 31 -9.65 -8.36 -9.69
N ASN A 32 -9.48 -7.09 -9.33
CA ASN A 32 -8.30 -6.30 -9.61
C ASN A 32 -7.96 -5.41 -8.41
N ILE A 33 -6.67 -5.17 -8.20
CA ILE A 33 -6.19 -4.25 -7.17
C ILE A 33 -5.26 -3.20 -7.77
N ASN A 34 -5.31 -2.00 -7.21
CA ASN A 34 -4.38 -0.94 -7.54
C ASN A 34 -3.14 -1.07 -6.66
N ILE A 35 -1.95 -1.24 -7.25
CA ILE A 35 -0.69 -1.25 -6.51
C ILE A 35 0.04 0.05 -6.76
N TYR A 36 0.31 0.78 -5.69
CA TYR A 36 1.08 2.02 -5.68
C TYR A 36 2.50 1.72 -5.17
N PHE A 37 3.51 1.95 -6.01
CA PHE A 37 4.91 1.92 -5.65
C PHE A 37 5.37 3.34 -5.35
N LEU A 38 5.68 3.64 -4.08
CA LEU A 38 6.08 4.97 -3.62
C LEU A 38 7.58 5.00 -3.37
N TYR A 39 8.30 5.91 -4.01
CA TYR A 39 9.74 6.03 -3.94
C TYR A 39 10.14 7.14 -2.97
N ASN A 40 10.51 6.73 -1.76
CA ASN A 40 10.91 7.65 -0.70
C ASN A 40 12.44 7.82 -0.67
N VAL A 41 12.87 9.08 -0.70
CA VAL A 41 14.27 9.48 -0.55
C VAL A 41 14.34 10.51 0.57
N ASN A 42 15.17 10.24 1.58
CA ASN A 42 15.29 11.11 2.77
C ASN A 42 13.93 11.47 3.41
N GLN A 43 13.04 10.48 3.53
CA GLN A 43 11.68 10.62 4.11
C GLN A 43 10.69 11.46 3.29
N VAL A 44 11.06 11.87 2.06
CA VAL A 44 10.16 12.54 1.13
C VAL A 44 9.82 11.59 -0.01
N CYS A 45 8.54 11.51 -0.36
CA CYS A 45 8.09 10.80 -1.55
C CYS A 45 8.45 11.62 -2.79
N GLU A 46 9.45 11.18 -3.57
CA GLU A 46 9.88 11.88 -4.79
C GLU A 46 8.98 11.51 -5.98
N GLN A 47 8.54 10.25 -6.05
CA GLN A 47 7.81 9.70 -7.18
C GLN A 47 6.89 8.57 -6.72
N TYR A 48 5.82 8.32 -7.48
CA TYR A 48 5.06 7.09 -7.36
C TYR A 48 4.74 6.50 -8.73
N LYS A 49 4.49 5.20 -8.77
CA LYS A 49 3.94 4.48 -9.92
C LYS A 49 2.72 3.69 -9.51
N LYS A 50 1.70 3.67 -10.36
CA LYS A 50 0.49 2.86 -10.19
C LYS A 50 0.50 1.72 -11.21
N VAL A 51 0.23 0.51 -10.76
CA VAL A 51 -0.09 -0.62 -11.64
C VAL A 51 -1.41 -1.25 -11.20
N ILE A 52 -2.11 -1.88 -12.14
CA ILE A 52 -3.32 -2.65 -11.84
C ILE A 52 -2.93 -4.10 -11.97
N MET A 53 -3.18 -4.89 -10.92
CA MET A 53 -2.91 -6.32 -10.93
C MET A 53 -4.21 -7.11 -10.76
N PRO A 54 -4.44 -8.13 -11.61
CA PRO A 54 -5.53 -9.05 -11.40
C PRO A 54 -5.25 -9.90 -10.17
N VAL A 55 -6.31 -10.23 -9.44
CA VAL A 55 -6.30 -11.15 -8.30
C VAL A 55 -7.23 -12.31 -8.58
N VAL A 56 -6.83 -13.51 -8.15
CA VAL A 56 -7.59 -14.74 -8.38
C VAL A 56 -8.32 -15.06 -7.09
N GLU A 57 -9.66 -15.13 -7.15
CA GLU A 57 -10.51 -15.40 -5.97
C GLU A 57 -10.24 -14.44 -4.80
N GLY A 58 -10.01 -13.16 -5.09
CA GLY A 58 -9.69 -12.15 -4.08
C GLY A 58 -8.29 -12.28 -3.50
N GLN A 59 -7.42 -13.16 -4.02
CA GLN A 59 -6.07 -13.35 -3.52
C GLN A 59 -5.01 -12.82 -4.50
N LEU A 60 -4.11 -12.00 -3.98
CA LEU A 60 -2.85 -11.64 -4.61
C LEU A 60 -1.78 -12.62 -4.13
N THR A 61 -1.23 -13.41 -5.04
CA THR A 61 -0.20 -14.38 -4.68
C THR A 61 1.14 -13.70 -4.40
N LYS A 62 1.89 -14.30 -3.48
CA LYS A 62 3.24 -13.89 -3.11
C LYS A 62 4.14 -13.74 -4.33
N ASP A 63 4.11 -14.72 -5.23
CA ASP A 63 4.99 -14.75 -6.40
C ASP A 63 4.66 -13.63 -7.40
N ALA A 64 3.37 -13.35 -7.61
CA ALA A 64 2.93 -12.27 -8.48
C ALA A 64 3.33 -10.90 -7.91
N LEU A 65 3.07 -10.68 -6.61
CA LEU A 65 3.50 -9.46 -5.92
C LEU A 65 5.02 -9.30 -5.93
N TYR A 66 5.76 -10.37 -5.63
CA TYR A 66 7.21 -10.35 -5.59
C TYR A 66 7.82 -10.03 -6.97
N SER A 67 7.28 -10.63 -8.02
CA SER A 67 7.68 -10.34 -9.41
C SER A 67 7.52 -8.86 -9.73
N GLU A 68 6.39 -8.27 -9.36
CA GLU A 68 6.12 -6.86 -9.62
C GLU A 68 7.03 -5.95 -8.80
N ILE A 69 7.23 -6.23 -7.51
CA ILE A 69 8.18 -5.51 -6.65
C ILE A 69 9.59 -5.50 -7.24
N ILE A 70 10.07 -6.61 -7.81
CA ILE A 70 11.40 -6.67 -8.43
C ILE A 70 11.51 -5.72 -9.63
N LYS A 71 10.47 -5.64 -10.48
CA LYS A 71 10.47 -4.76 -11.65
C LYS A 71 10.59 -3.28 -11.26
N HIS A 72 9.96 -2.89 -10.15
CA HIS A 72 9.96 -1.52 -9.63
C HIS A 72 11.09 -1.24 -8.63
N ARG A 73 11.98 -2.21 -8.38
CA ARG A 73 13.08 -2.04 -7.42
C ARG A 73 14.16 -1.08 -7.91
N ASN A 74 14.36 -0.99 -9.22
CA ASN A 74 15.35 -0.13 -9.84
C ASN A 74 14.63 0.99 -10.59
N GLU A 75 14.76 2.22 -10.12
CA GLU A 75 14.17 3.39 -10.75
C GLU A 75 15.23 4.48 -10.92
N SER A 76 15.30 5.08 -12.11
CA SER A 76 16.23 6.19 -12.41
C SER A 76 17.70 5.88 -12.05
N GLY A 77 18.13 4.64 -12.26
CA GLY A 77 19.50 4.17 -11.97
C GLY A 77 19.82 3.96 -10.49
N ARG A 78 18.84 4.13 -9.59
CA ARG A 78 18.97 3.87 -8.15
C ARG A 78 18.30 2.55 -7.80
N ARG A 79 18.94 1.78 -6.93
CA ARG A 79 18.34 0.58 -6.32
C ARG A 79 17.64 0.97 -5.03
N PHE A 80 16.37 0.60 -4.93
CA PHE A 80 15.58 0.78 -3.73
C PHE A 80 15.39 -0.53 -2.97
N ASN A 81 15.10 -0.42 -1.69
CA ASN A 81 14.68 -1.53 -0.85
C ASN A 81 13.23 -1.32 -0.41
N VAL A 82 12.49 -2.42 -0.30
CA VAL A 82 11.14 -2.38 0.26
C VAL A 82 11.26 -2.04 1.74
N ASN A 83 10.59 -0.97 2.14
CA ASN A 83 10.51 -0.49 3.51
C ASN A 83 9.23 -0.93 4.21
N GLY A 84 8.12 -0.96 3.47
CA GLY A 84 6.81 -1.35 4.01
C GLY A 84 5.83 -1.71 2.91
N ILE A 85 4.91 -2.59 3.24
CA ILE A 85 3.82 -3.03 2.37
C ILE A 85 2.53 -2.89 3.16
N TYR A 86 1.54 -2.19 2.59
CA TYR A 86 0.27 -1.93 3.25
C TYR A 86 -0.87 -2.25 2.29
N SER A 87 -1.85 -3.03 2.72
CA SER A 87 -3.09 -3.22 1.97
C SER A 87 -4.19 -2.35 2.55
N TYR A 88 -5.01 -1.81 1.67
CA TYR A 88 -6.30 -1.23 1.98
C TYR A 88 -7.38 -2.08 1.30
N ASN A 89 -8.30 -2.61 2.09
CA ASN A 89 -9.44 -3.38 1.58
C ASN A 89 -10.71 -2.84 2.22
N PHE A 90 -11.62 -2.35 1.40
CA PHE A 90 -12.91 -1.86 1.88
C PHE A 90 -13.87 -3.04 2.06
N ASP A 91 -13.79 -3.71 3.21
CA ASP A 91 -14.53 -4.93 3.52
C ASP A 91 -15.70 -4.73 4.50
N VAL A 92 -16.02 -3.48 4.80
CA VAL A 92 -17.01 -3.11 5.82
C VAL A 92 -18.39 -3.70 5.48
N ASP A 93 -19.01 -4.34 6.48
CA ASP A 93 -20.39 -4.85 6.39
C ASP A 93 -21.43 -3.76 6.69
N GLU A 94 -21.13 -2.84 7.62
CA GLU A 94 -21.99 -1.72 8.02
C GLU A 94 -21.31 -0.38 7.72
N LEU A 95 -21.67 0.23 6.58
CA LEU A 95 -21.16 1.54 6.16
C LEU A 95 -21.36 2.63 7.22
N PHE A 96 -22.47 2.57 7.95
CA PHE A 96 -22.78 3.50 9.02
C PHE A 96 -21.78 3.36 10.18
N ASP A 97 -21.49 2.12 10.58
CA ASP A 97 -20.51 1.84 11.63
C ASP A 97 -19.11 2.31 11.22
N PHE A 98 -18.70 2.14 9.96
CA PHE A 98 -17.41 2.69 9.49
C PHE A 98 -17.34 4.22 9.51
N ILE A 99 -18.47 4.91 9.38
CA ILE A 99 -18.49 6.38 9.51
C ILE A 99 -18.37 6.78 10.99
N GLU A 100 -18.96 6.01 11.90
CA GLU A 100 -18.94 6.30 13.34
C GLU A 100 -17.71 5.75 14.08
N THR A 101 -17.09 4.68 13.57
CA THR A 101 -15.90 4.05 14.14
C THR A 101 -14.69 4.29 13.25
N ASP A 102 -13.57 4.70 13.85
CA ASP A 102 -12.28 4.94 13.18
C ASP A 102 -11.58 3.61 12.83
N ASP A 103 -12.35 2.67 12.27
CA ASP A 103 -11.91 1.31 12.06
C ASP A 103 -10.97 1.26 10.86
N ASN A 104 -9.73 0.83 11.11
CA ASN A 104 -8.66 0.92 10.13
C ASN A 104 -8.72 -0.25 9.15
N CYS A 105 -9.20 -0.01 7.93
CA CYS A 105 -9.11 -0.94 6.79
C CYS A 105 -7.66 -1.16 6.27
N PHE A 106 -6.66 -0.58 6.93
CA PHE A 106 -5.24 -0.72 6.59
C PHE A 106 -4.61 -1.88 7.33
N LYS A 107 -3.91 -2.74 6.58
CA LYS A 107 -3.10 -3.83 7.13
C LYS A 107 -1.65 -3.72 6.66
N GLU A 108 -0.72 -3.76 7.60
CA GLU A 108 0.72 -3.77 7.33
C GLU A 108 1.25 -5.20 7.18
N TYR A 109 2.17 -5.39 6.25
CA TYR A 109 2.88 -6.65 6.01
C TYR A 109 4.39 -6.44 6.17
N LYS A 110 5.00 -7.24 7.04
CA LYS A 110 6.46 -7.19 7.31
C LYS A 110 7.29 -7.81 6.19
N GLN A 111 6.67 -8.65 5.36
CA GLN A 111 7.32 -9.39 4.29
C GLN A 111 6.33 -9.62 3.14
N VAL A 112 6.87 -9.97 1.97
CA VAL A 112 6.03 -10.34 0.81
C VAL A 112 5.43 -11.72 1.06
N GLU A 113 4.12 -11.77 1.16
CA GLU A 113 3.31 -12.97 1.38
C GLU A 113 2.02 -12.91 0.55
N ASN A 114 1.20 -13.95 0.63
CA ASN A 114 -0.11 -13.94 -0.02
C ASN A 114 -1.02 -12.92 0.69
N ILE A 115 -1.68 -12.07 -0.09
CA ILE A 115 -2.59 -11.04 0.43
C ILE A 115 -4.00 -11.37 -0.02
N THR A 116 -4.91 -11.54 0.94
CA THR A 116 -6.32 -11.82 0.69
C THR A 116 -7.13 -10.55 0.86
N PHE A 117 -7.91 -10.21 -0.15
CA PHE A 117 -8.89 -9.14 -0.17
C PHE A 117 -10.28 -9.77 -0.01
N LYS A 118 -10.99 -9.37 1.04
CA LYS A 118 -12.37 -9.80 1.23
C LYS A 118 -13.27 -9.16 0.18
N PRO A 119 -14.43 -9.78 -0.11
CA PRO A 119 -15.43 -9.18 -0.98
C PRO A 119 -15.78 -7.76 -0.53
N SER A 120 -15.73 -6.82 -1.47
CA SER A 120 -16.11 -5.44 -1.26
C SER A 120 -17.38 -5.15 -2.05
N PHE A 121 -18.11 -4.10 -1.67
CA PHE A 121 -19.16 -3.57 -2.52
C PHE A 121 -18.61 -3.23 -3.90
N ASP A 122 -19.35 -3.60 -4.93
CA ASP A 122 -19.08 -3.34 -6.35
C ASP A 122 -18.59 -1.91 -6.62
N TYR A 123 -19.31 -0.92 -6.08
CA TYR A 123 -19.01 0.49 -6.24
C TYR A 123 -17.61 0.86 -5.70
N PHE A 124 -17.17 0.19 -4.63
CA PHE A 124 -15.91 0.49 -3.95
C PHE A 124 -14.75 -0.43 -4.37
N GLN A 125 -14.95 -1.36 -5.30
CA GLN A 125 -13.90 -2.29 -5.71
C GLN A 125 -12.60 -1.60 -6.14
N HIS A 126 -12.72 -0.46 -6.81
CA HIS A 126 -11.59 0.33 -7.32
C HIS A 126 -10.77 1.03 -6.22
N HIS A 127 -11.26 1.09 -4.98
CA HIS A 127 -10.52 1.63 -3.85
C HIS A 127 -9.58 0.60 -3.22
N ASN A 128 -9.84 -0.70 -3.42
CA ASN A 128 -8.96 -1.76 -2.92
C ASN A 128 -7.54 -1.59 -3.51
N SER A 129 -6.58 -1.41 -2.62
CA SER A 129 -5.26 -0.93 -3.00
C SER A 129 -4.17 -1.59 -2.18
N LEU A 130 -2.97 -1.66 -2.76
CA LEU A 130 -1.75 -2.04 -2.08
C LEU A 130 -0.73 -0.90 -2.23
N PHE A 131 -0.04 -0.56 -1.16
CA PHE A 131 0.98 0.47 -1.13
C PHE A 131 2.30 -0.18 -0.77
N VAL A 132 3.28 -0.06 -1.66
CA VAL A 132 4.63 -0.58 -1.47
C VAL A 132 5.57 0.62 -1.38
N PHE A 133 6.18 0.79 -0.22
CA PHE A 133 7.12 1.87 0.04
C PHE A 133 8.53 1.40 -0.23
N PHE A 134 9.22 2.12 -1.11
CA PHE A 134 10.61 1.94 -1.44
C PHE A 134 11.46 3.03 -0.77
N THR A 135 12.60 2.66 -0.20
CA THR A 135 13.58 3.60 0.34
C THR A 135 14.93 3.40 -0.32
N ASN A 136 15.68 4.49 -0.50
CA ASN A 136 17.06 4.39 -0.97
C ASN A 136 17.91 3.71 0.11
N GLU A 137 18.82 2.82 -0.30
CA GLU A 137 19.88 2.41 0.61
C GLU A 137 20.64 3.66 1.04
N LYS A 138 20.77 3.89 2.35
CA LYS A 138 21.79 4.81 2.86
C LYS A 138 23.09 4.33 2.22
N SER A 139 23.71 5.16 1.37
CA SER A 139 24.99 4.85 0.77
C SER A 139 25.93 4.52 1.93
N LYS A 140 26.31 3.24 2.08
CA LYS A 140 27.43 2.88 2.96
C LYS A 140 28.61 3.66 2.41
N ASN A 141 29.00 4.72 3.13
CA ASN A 141 30.22 5.46 2.86
C ASN A 141 31.38 4.46 3.00
N THR A 142 31.71 3.77 1.92
CA THR A 142 32.93 2.99 1.83
C THR A 142 34.03 4.04 1.81
N ARG A 143 34.62 4.31 3.00
CA ARG A 143 35.89 5.01 3.09
C ARG A 143 36.85 4.27 2.15
N ARG A 144 37.15 4.87 1.00
CA ARG A 144 38.25 4.43 0.15
C ARG A 144 39.52 4.51 1.00
N THR A 145 39.95 3.39 1.55
CA THR A 145 41.33 3.23 2.01
C THR A 145 42.21 3.20 0.78
N SER A 146 42.52 4.38 0.25
CA SER A 146 43.66 4.54 -0.63
C SER A 146 44.91 4.33 0.23
N HIS A 147 45.42 3.11 0.28
CA HIS A 147 46.82 2.92 0.60
C HIS A 147 47.59 3.18 -0.69
N PRO A 148 48.35 4.29 -0.79
CA PRO A 148 49.22 4.49 -1.93
C PRO A 148 50.31 3.43 -1.86
N VAL A 149 50.23 2.44 -2.75
CA VAL A 149 51.34 1.51 -2.98
C VAL A 149 52.50 2.35 -3.52
N LYS A 150 53.49 2.65 -2.68
CA LYS A 150 54.74 3.29 -3.09
C LYS A 150 55.41 2.39 -4.14
N LYS A 151 55.37 2.79 -5.41
CA LYS A 151 56.19 2.19 -6.47
C LYS A 151 57.66 2.44 -6.13
N LYS A 152 58.41 1.39 -5.80
CA LYS A 152 59.87 1.44 -5.74
C LYS A 152 60.39 1.44 -7.18
N THR A 153 61.06 2.51 -7.60
CA THR A 153 61.86 2.52 -8.82
C THR A 153 63.15 1.73 -8.59
N LEU A 154 63.39 0.69 -9.39
CA LEU A 154 64.69 0.02 -9.48
C LEU A 154 65.68 1.01 -10.12
N LYS A 155 66.79 1.30 -9.42
CA LYS A 155 67.96 1.90 -10.04
C LYS A 155 68.67 0.79 -10.82
N ASN A 156 68.81 0.96 -12.14
CA ASN A 156 69.72 0.13 -12.92
C ASN A 156 71.16 0.47 -12.51
N VAL A 157 71.94 -0.58 -12.26
CA VAL A 157 73.40 -0.56 -12.17
C VAL A 157 73.96 -0.68 -13.58
#